data_AF-A0A3B8SY58-F1
#
_entry.id   AF-A0A3B8SY58-F1
#
_cell.length_a   1.000
_cell.length_b   1.000
_cell.length_c   1.000
_cell.angle_alpha   90.00
_cell.angle_beta   90.00
_cell.angle_gamma   90.00
#
_symmetry.space_group_name_H-M   'P 1'
#
loop_
_entity.id
_entity.type
_entity.pdbx_description
1 polymer ?
#
loop_
_entity_poly.entity_id
_entity_poly.type
_entity_poly.pdbx_seq_one_letter_code
_entity_poly.pdbx_strand_id
1 'polypeptide(L)'
;MPLDTPSISPTTLIQSTDQYLGTHHIPVIVEGPHALDVSVTVLWLRRMGWDARIRETNATASQTTHEISAQQSAFVKIEDHCTVIDTRPSRSFSRSRVQNSSWVPRSLFRELLPTVTYVVICETDATKRQTAILLAWLGIEQATCISWQEVSPDLIDHSHIQHRTHPVDQPLFFPNRHHGNLEDAKGYLHWEHSLLPTLTQHGQIPWAPITQTPTQPQSHLTEFYQGVHR
;
A
#
# COMPACT_ATOMS: atom_id res chain seq x y z
N MET A 1 3.73 8.01 22.13
CA MET A 1 3.63 8.64 20.81
C MET A 1 2.19 8.55 20.37
N PRO A 2 1.50 9.66 20.07
CA PRO A 2 0.24 9.56 19.34
C PRO A 2 0.57 8.99 17.96
N LEU A 3 -0.08 7.89 17.60
CA LEU A 3 -0.08 7.43 16.22
C LEU A 3 -0.76 8.52 15.39
N ASP A 4 -0.10 9.04 14.35
CA ASP A 4 -0.78 9.82 13.33
C ASP A 4 -1.91 8.95 12.77
N THR A 5 -3.14 9.22 13.18
CA THR A 5 -4.29 8.48 12.67
C THR A 5 -4.45 8.89 11.21
N PRO A 6 -4.36 7.97 10.25
CA PRO A 6 -4.50 8.32 8.85
C PRO A 6 -5.89 8.93 8.61
N SER A 7 -5.92 10.14 8.03
CA SER A 7 -7.16 10.74 7.54
C SER A 7 -7.55 10.03 6.24
N ILE A 8 -8.67 9.31 6.27
CA ILE A 8 -9.13 8.47 5.17
C ILE A 8 -10.56 8.89 4.83
N SER A 9 -10.85 9.08 3.55
CA SER A 9 -12.22 9.38 3.13
C SER A 9 -13.13 8.16 3.35
N PRO A 10 -14.43 8.36 3.64
CA PRO A 10 -15.40 7.28 3.79
C PRO A 10 -15.40 6.31 2.61
N THR A 11 -15.37 6.83 1.38
CA THR A 11 -15.40 6.05 0.15
C THR A 11 -14.16 5.19 0.00
N THR A 12 -12.97 5.72 0.28
CA THR A 12 -11.72 4.97 0.19
C THR A 12 -11.66 3.85 1.23
N LEU A 13 -12.09 4.11 2.46
CA LEU A 13 -12.12 3.08 3.49
C LEU A 13 -13.09 1.94 3.13
N ILE A 14 -14.25 2.25 2.57
CA ILE A 14 -15.23 1.23 2.17
C ILE A 14 -14.75 0.43 0.95
N GLN A 15 -14.14 1.09 -0.04
CA GLN A 15 -13.71 0.44 -1.29
C GLN A 15 -12.42 -0.37 -1.13
N SER A 16 -11.57 -0.01 -0.18
CA SER A 16 -10.25 -0.62 0.04
C SER A 16 -10.06 -1.03 1.51
N THR A 17 -11.08 -1.61 2.13
CA THR A 17 -11.10 -1.89 3.57
C THR A 17 -9.91 -2.74 4.02
N ASP A 18 -9.50 -3.72 3.23
CA ASP A 18 -8.37 -4.62 3.48
C ASP A 18 -7.01 -3.90 3.58
N GLN A 19 -6.85 -2.74 2.92
CA GLN A 19 -5.62 -1.95 2.99
C GLN A 19 -5.43 -1.27 4.35
N TYR A 20 -6.52 -1.08 5.10
CA TYR A 20 -6.53 -0.40 6.39
C TYR A 20 -6.80 -1.33 7.56
N LEU A 21 -7.61 -2.38 7.32
CA LEU A 21 -8.02 -3.36 8.32
C LEU A 21 -7.52 -4.75 7.91
N GLY A 22 -6.28 -5.07 8.29
CA GLY A 22 -5.66 -6.37 7.97
C GLY A 22 -6.00 -7.50 8.94
N THR A 23 -6.79 -7.25 9.99
CA THR A 23 -7.11 -8.26 11.02
C THR A 23 -8.61 -8.26 11.30
N HIS A 24 -9.24 -9.43 11.19
CA HIS A 24 -10.66 -9.60 11.52
C HIS A 24 -10.89 -9.69 13.04
N HIS A 25 -12.15 -9.57 13.47
CA HIS A 25 -12.57 -9.65 14.88
C HIS A 25 -12.00 -8.58 15.82
N ILE A 26 -11.45 -7.49 15.29
CA ILE A 26 -11.10 -6.32 16.09
C ILE A 26 -12.22 -5.28 16.03
N PRO A 27 -12.58 -4.63 17.15
CA PRO A 27 -13.48 -3.48 17.11
C PRO A 27 -12.86 -2.34 16.29
N VAL A 28 -13.64 -1.76 15.37
CA VAL A 28 -13.24 -0.63 14.53
C VAL A 28 -13.96 0.62 15.04
N ILE A 29 -13.22 1.57 15.61
CA ILE A 29 -13.80 2.83 16.06
C ILE A 29 -13.64 3.86 14.94
N VAL A 30 -14.77 4.38 14.45
CA VAL A 30 -14.82 5.43 13.43
C VAL A 30 -15.13 6.76 14.07
N GLU A 31 -14.32 7.77 13.75
CA GLU A 31 -14.47 9.15 14.19
C GLU A 31 -14.20 10.10 13.02
N GLY A 32 -14.77 11.31 13.09
CA GLY A 32 -14.60 12.31 12.06
C GLY A 32 -15.44 13.56 12.33
N PRO A 33 -15.14 14.68 11.64
CA PRO A 33 -15.82 15.95 11.86
C PRO A 33 -17.27 15.97 11.34
N HIS A 34 -17.65 15.04 10.46
CA HIS A 34 -18.96 14.99 9.83
C HIS A 34 -19.73 13.73 10.25
N ALA A 35 -20.81 13.92 11.00
CA ALA A 35 -21.59 12.82 11.56
C ALA A 35 -22.19 11.89 10.49
N LEU A 36 -22.56 12.43 9.31
CA LEU A 36 -23.07 11.63 8.20
C LEU A 36 -22.00 10.68 7.64
N ASP A 37 -20.80 11.19 7.38
CA ASP A 37 -19.68 10.41 6.87
C ASP A 37 -19.31 9.26 7.80
N VAL A 38 -19.26 9.56 9.11
CA VAL A 38 -19.02 8.57 10.16
C VAL A 38 -20.14 7.51 10.19
N SER A 39 -21.40 7.93 10.12
CA SER A 39 -22.55 7.03 10.17
C SER A 39 -22.61 6.11 8.95
N VAL A 40 -22.39 6.64 7.74
CA VAL A 40 -22.35 5.87 6.49
C VAL A 40 -21.19 4.88 6.50
N THR A 41 -20.02 5.30 6.98
CA THR A 41 -18.85 4.42 7.11
C THR A 41 -19.13 3.24 8.04
N VAL A 42 -19.65 3.51 9.24
CA VAL A 42 -20.00 2.44 10.20
C VAL A 42 -21.08 1.52 9.66
N LEU A 43 -22.09 2.05 8.97
CA LEU A 43 -23.13 1.25 8.33
C LEU A 43 -22.54 0.25 7.34
N TRP A 44 -21.70 0.71 6.41
CA TRP A 44 -21.12 -0.16 5.38
C TRP A 44 -20.11 -1.16 5.94
N LEU A 45 -19.26 -0.74 6.88
CA LEU A 45 -18.35 -1.66 7.56
C LEU A 45 -19.12 -2.77 8.28
N ARG A 46 -20.18 -2.44 9.02
CA ARG A 46 -21.05 -3.45 9.64
C ARG A 46 -21.68 -4.38 8.61
N ARG A 47 -22.09 -3.85 7.47
CA ARG A 47 -22.66 -4.65 6.37
C ARG A 47 -21.66 -5.55 5.70
N MET A 48 -20.39 -5.18 5.72
CA MET A 48 -19.27 -6.02 5.30
C MET A 48 -18.81 -6.99 6.40
N GLY A 49 -19.47 -7.03 7.57
CA GLY A 49 -19.14 -7.96 8.65
C GLY A 49 -17.99 -7.50 9.54
N TRP A 50 -17.82 -6.19 9.73
CA TRP A 50 -16.89 -5.61 10.71
C TRP A 50 -17.61 -5.17 11.99
N ASP A 51 -16.98 -5.32 13.15
CA ASP A 51 -17.45 -4.73 14.42
C ASP A 51 -17.12 -3.23 14.47
N ALA A 52 -17.76 -2.45 13.60
CA ALA A 52 -17.57 -1.01 13.53
C ALA A 52 -18.47 -0.26 14.51
N ARG A 53 -17.94 0.76 15.18
CA ARG A 53 -18.64 1.58 16.18
C ARG A 53 -18.29 3.05 15.98
N ILE A 54 -19.26 3.92 16.23
CA ILE A 54 -19.03 5.37 16.28
C ILE A 54 -18.36 5.66 17.62
N ARG A 55 -17.31 6.50 17.65
CA ARG A 55 -16.77 6.98 18.92
C ARG A 55 -17.83 7.85 19.62
N GLU A 56 -18.28 7.44 20.79
CA GLU A 56 -19.09 8.30 21.65
C GLU A 56 -18.21 9.42 22.21
N THR A 57 -18.61 10.67 21.94
CA THR A 57 -17.80 11.86 22.18
C THR A 57 -17.50 12.04 23.67
N ASN A 58 -16.24 11.84 24.08
CA ASN A 58 -15.66 12.32 25.35
C ASN A 58 -14.12 12.33 25.29
N ALA A 59 -13.53 13.03 24.33
CA ALA A 59 -12.13 13.46 24.41
C ALA A 59 -11.82 14.50 23.33
N THR A 60 -11.54 15.73 23.74
CA THR A 60 -10.82 16.71 22.94
C THR A 60 -9.37 16.25 22.80
N ALA A 61 -9.03 15.62 21.68
CA ALA A 61 -7.63 15.35 21.34
C ALA A 61 -7.08 16.54 20.56
N SER A 62 -6.18 17.31 21.17
CA SER A 62 -5.35 18.29 20.47
C SER A 62 -4.42 17.57 19.50
N GLN A 63 -4.54 17.88 18.21
CA GLN A 63 -3.57 17.50 17.20
C GLN A 63 -2.41 18.51 17.23
N THR A 64 -1.22 18.06 17.58
CA THR A 64 0.03 18.81 17.38
C THR A 64 0.60 18.45 16.02
N THR A 65 0.56 19.40 15.09
CA THR A 65 1.24 19.31 13.80
C THR A 65 2.72 19.59 14.03
N HIS A 66 3.60 18.64 13.69
CA HIS A 66 5.03 18.89 13.59
C HIS A 66 5.38 19.23 12.14
N GLU A 67 5.77 20.48 11.90
CA GLU A 67 6.41 20.87 10.65
C GLU A 67 7.83 20.29 10.61
N ILE A 68 8.07 19.40 9.66
CA ILE A 68 9.41 18.90 9.36
C ILE A 68 10.04 19.88 8.37
N SER A 69 10.97 20.69 8.87
CA SER A 69 11.82 21.55 8.04
C SER A 69 12.72 20.69 7.15
N ALA A 70 12.62 20.88 5.83
CA ALA A 70 13.50 20.25 4.85
C ALA A 70 14.85 20.99 4.84
N GLN A 71 15.89 20.37 5.41
CA GLN A 71 17.25 20.82 5.21
C GLN A 71 17.74 20.33 3.85
N GLN A 72 18.16 21.27 2.98
CA GLN A 72 18.86 20.93 1.73
C GLN A 72 20.23 20.34 2.07
N SER A 73 20.32 19.01 2.01
CA SER A 73 21.58 18.28 2.05
C SER A 73 22.30 18.39 0.70
N ALA A 74 23.63 18.46 0.74
CA ALA A 74 24.45 18.35 -0.46
C ALA A 74 24.19 17.00 -1.18
N PHE A 75 24.26 16.99 -2.50
CA PHE A 75 24.06 15.77 -3.29
C PHE A 75 25.16 14.73 -3.02
N VAL A 76 24.76 13.46 -2.93
CA VAL A 76 25.69 12.35 -2.70
C VAL A 76 26.37 11.97 -4.01
N LYS A 77 27.70 11.80 -3.98
CA LYS A 77 28.46 11.27 -5.11
C LYS A 77 28.26 9.76 -5.21
N ILE A 78 27.96 9.28 -6.42
CA ILE A 78 27.87 7.85 -6.74
C ILE A 78 29.20 7.43 -7.38
N GLU A 79 29.85 6.41 -6.83
CA GLU A 79 31.16 5.93 -7.30
C GLU A 79 31.05 5.06 -8.56
N ASP A 80 32.06 5.12 -9.45
CA ASP A 80 32.04 4.41 -10.74
C ASP A 80 32.11 2.87 -10.64
N HIS A 81 32.42 2.31 -9.46
CA HIS A 81 32.57 0.87 -9.23
C HIS A 81 31.46 0.24 -8.39
N CYS A 82 30.34 0.94 -8.22
CA CYS A 82 29.17 0.42 -7.50
C CYS A 82 28.05 -0.02 -8.46
N THR A 83 27.26 -1.00 -8.02
CA THR A 83 26.00 -1.33 -8.68
C THR A 83 24.90 -0.44 -8.11
N VAL A 84 24.30 0.41 -8.95
CA VAL A 84 23.20 1.29 -8.54
C VAL A 84 21.88 0.56 -8.71
N ILE A 85 21.16 0.38 -7.61
CA ILE A 85 19.80 -0.19 -7.62
C ILE A 85 18.80 0.85 -7.13
N ASP A 86 17.62 0.86 -7.74
CA ASP A 86 16.52 1.73 -7.37
C ASP A 86 15.37 0.89 -6.81
N THR A 87 15.04 1.11 -5.53
CA THR A 87 13.98 0.40 -4.83
C THR A 87 12.67 1.21 -4.73
N ARG A 88 12.60 2.37 -5.38
CA ARG A 88 11.37 3.15 -5.47
C ARG A 88 10.30 2.38 -6.26
N PRO A 89 9.02 2.77 -6.17
CA PRO A 89 7.97 2.16 -6.98
C PRO A 89 8.35 2.16 -8.47
N SER A 90 8.01 1.09 -9.20
CA SER A 90 8.37 0.94 -10.61
C SER A 90 7.90 2.09 -11.48
N ARG A 91 6.76 2.70 -11.13
CA ARG A 91 6.25 3.92 -11.80
C ARG A 91 7.14 5.13 -11.57
N SER A 92 7.68 5.31 -10.36
CA SER A 92 8.67 6.36 -10.08
C SER A 92 9.92 6.13 -10.93
N PHE A 93 10.45 4.91 -10.96
CA PHE A 93 11.63 4.53 -11.75
C PHE A 93 11.42 4.71 -13.27
N SER A 94 10.25 4.31 -13.80
CA SER A 94 9.90 4.49 -15.21
C SER A 94 9.82 5.95 -15.62
N ARG A 95 9.34 6.82 -14.72
CA ARG A 95 9.23 8.26 -14.96
C ARG A 95 10.57 8.97 -14.89
N SER A 96 11.41 8.60 -13.93
CA SER A 96 12.76 9.13 -13.78
C SER A 96 13.61 8.21 -12.91
N ARG A 97 14.91 8.12 -13.21
CA ARG A 97 15.84 7.23 -12.50
C ARG A 97 17.27 7.75 -12.58
N VAL A 98 18.16 7.20 -11.76
CA VAL A 98 19.59 7.46 -11.91
C VAL A 98 20.10 6.76 -13.18
N GLN A 99 20.95 7.41 -13.96
CA GLN A 99 21.61 6.82 -15.13
C GLN A 99 22.29 5.49 -14.73
N ASN A 100 22.16 4.47 -15.58
CA ASN A 100 22.71 3.13 -15.38
C ASN A 100 22.20 2.38 -14.12
N SER A 101 21.15 2.87 -13.45
CA SER A 101 20.53 2.14 -12.34
C SER A 101 19.59 1.04 -12.81
N SER A 102 19.47 -0.02 -12.01
CA SER A 102 18.51 -1.11 -12.21
C SER A 102 17.38 -1.05 -11.19
N TRP A 103 16.14 -1.24 -11.63
CA TRP A 103 15.01 -1.33 -10.70
C TRP A 103 15.03 -2.68 -9.97
N VAL A 104 15.10 -2.64 -8.64
CA VAL A 104 15.13 -3.83 -7.78
C VAL A 104 14.16 -3.62 -6.61
N PRO A 105 12.96 -4.22 -6.65
CA PRO A 105 12.03 -4.15 -5.52
C PRO A 105 12.58 -4.92 -4.32
N ARG A 106 12.24 -4.46 -3.11
CA ARG A 106 12.71 -5.04 -1.84
C ARG A 106 12.49 -6.55 -1.70
N SER A 107 11.47 -7.10 -2.35
CA SER A 107 11.20 -8.55 -2.36
C SER A 107 12.32 -9.38 -2.99
N LEU A 108 13.16 -8.78 -3.84
CA LEU A 108 14.29 -9.42 -4.52
C LEU A 108 15.63 -9.19 -3.81
N PHE A 109 15.66 -8.54 -2.64
CA PHE A 109 16.93 -8.25 -1.96
C PHE A 109 17.69 -9.52 -1.52
N ARG A 110 17.00 -10.66 -1.42
CA ARG A 110 17.64 -11.95 -1.16
C ARG A 110 18.53 -12.43 -2.31
N GLU A 111 18.39 -11.85 -3.50
CA GLU A 111 19.19 -12.17 -4.68
C GLU A 111 20.45 -11.30 -4.79
N LEU A 112 20.62 -10.31 -3.90
CA LEU A 112 21.80 -9.46 -3.85
C LEU A 112 23.02 -10.24 -3.36
N LEU A 113 24.18 -9.93 -3.92
CA LEU A 113 25.44 -10.60 -3.62
C LEU A 113 26.23 -9.80 -2.58
N PRO A 114 26.59 -10.38 -1.41
CA PRO A 114 27.33 -9.66 -0.36
C PRO A 114 28.68 -9.06 -0.79
N THR A 115 29.28 -9.60 -1.86
CA THR A 115 30.58 -9.17 -2.39
C THR A 115 30.49 -7.93 -3.28
N VAL A 116 29.29 -7.49 -3.65
CA VAL A 116 29.07 -6.35 -4.54
C VAL A 116 28.82 -5.09 -3.73
N THR A 117 29.45 -3.99 -4.12
CA THR A 117 29.17 -2.67 -3.57
C THR A 117 27.93 -2.08 -4.22
N TYR A 118 26.91 -1.76 -3.42
CA TYR A 118 25.65 -1.22 -3.87
C TYR A 118 25.45 0.24 -3.47
N VAL A 119 24.86 1.02 -4.38
CA VAL A 119 24.18 2.27 -4.04
C VAL A 119 22.69 2.06 -4.22
N VAL A 120 21.90 2.29 -3.17
CA VAL A 120 20.48 1.96 -3.12
C VAL A 120 19.63 3.22 -3.05
N ILE A 121 18.92 3.52 -4.13
CA ILE A 121 18.06 4.70 -4.25
C ILE A 121 16.70 4.42 -3.60
N CYS A 122 16.34 5.21 -2.60
CA CYS A 122 15.11 5.13 -1.83
C CYS A 122 14.21 6.34 -2.08
N GLU A 123 12.89 6.22 -1.90
CA GLU A 123 11.95 7.31 -2.20
C GLU A 123 12.07 8.46 -1.18
N THR A 124 12.34 8.12 0.08
CA THR A 124 12.30 9.05 1.22
C THR A 124 13.36 8.68 2.26
N ASP A 125 13.67 9.58 3.20
CA ASP A 125 14.58 9.26 4.32
C ASP A 125 14.05 8.17 5.27
N ALA A 126 12.73 8.04 5.38
CA ALA A 126 12.12 6.95 6.15
C ALA A 126 12.39 5.60 5.49
N THR A 127 12.16 5.51 4.18
CA THR A 127 12.45 4.27 3.41
C THR A 127 13.95 4.00 3.34
N LYS A 128 14.80 5.03 3.22
CA LYS A 128 16.27 4.93 3.32
C LYS A 128 16.72 4.22 4.59
N ARG A 129 16.24 4.66 5.76
CA ARG A 129 16.57 4.06 7.06
C ARG A 129 16.12 2.59 7.15
N GLN A 130 14.90 2.30 6.73
CA GLN A 130 14.36 0.93 6.76
C GLN A 130 15.13 0.00 5.82
N THR A 131 15.46 0.47 4.62
CA THR A 131 16.23 -0.28 3.64
C THR A 131 17.64 -0.59 4.14
N ALA A 132 18.33 0.37 4.76
CA ALA A 132 19.65 0.15 5.35
C ALA A 132 19.65 -0.95 6.42
N ILE A 133 18.65 -0.94 7.32
CA ILE A 133 18.48 -1.98 8.34
C ILE A 133 18.26 -3.34 7.67
N LEU A 134 17.39 -3.42 6.67
CA LEU A 134 17.09 -4.67 5.98
C LEU A 134 18.33 -5.25 5.27
N LEU A 135 19.12 -4.42 4.58
CA LEU A 135 20.34 -4.85 3.90
C LEU A 135 21.39 -5.37 4.88
N ALA A 136 21.57 -4.70 6.02
CA ALA A 136 22.44 -5.18 7.08
C ALA A 136 21.98 -6.53 7.64
N TRP A 137 20.67 -6.73 7.83
CA TRP A 137 20.10 -8.01 8.26
C TRP A 137 20.30 -9.15 7.24
N LEU A 138 20.42 -8.80 5.96
CA LEU A 138 20.70 -9.75 4.88
C LEU A 138 22.21 -9.97 4.66
N GLY A 139 23.07 -9.33 5.45
CA GLY A 139 24.54 -9.43 5.31
C GLY A 139 25.10 -8.65 4.11
N ILE A 140 24.35 -7.71 3.55
CA ILE A 140 24.82 -6.81 2.49
C ILE A 140 25.49 -5.59 3.13
N GLU A 141 26.72 -5.77 3.60
CA GLU A 141 27.46 -4.74 4.35
C GLU A 141 27.96 -3.60 3.46
N GLN A 142 28.25 -3.89 2.19
CA GLN A 142 28.75 -2.92 1.21
C GLN A 142 27.61 -2.20 0.49
N ALA A 143 26.64 -1.65 1.23
CA ALA A 143 25.53 -0.90 0.66
C ALA A 143 25.39 0.49 1.26
N THR A 144 25.35 1.51 0.39
CA THR A 144 25.01 2.88 0.78
C THR A 144 23.62 3.23 0.29
N CYS A 145 22.70 3.53 1.21
CA CYS A 145 21.35 3.95 0.88
C CYS A 145 21.27 5.47 0.77
N ILE A 146 20.66 5.99 -0.29
CA ILE A 146 20.42 7.42 -0.50
C ILE A 146 18.95 7.67 -0.82
N SER A 147 18.43 8.80 -0.36
CA SER A 147 17.10 9.31 -0.68
C SER A 147 17.11 9.91 -2.08
N TRP A 148 15.98 9.85 -2.80
CA TRP A 148 15.84 10.43 -4.13
C TRP A 148 16.19 11.93 -4.17
N GLN A 149 15.93 12.64 -3.08
CA GLN A 149 16.24 14.07 -2.95
C GLN A 149 17.75 14.35 -2.86
N GLU A 150 18.55 13.36 -2.48
CA GLU A 150 20.02 13.44 -2.37
C GLU A 150 20.73 13.14 -3.69
N VAL A 151 19.98 12.76 -4.74
CA VAL A 151 20.52 12.47 -6.08
C VAL A 151 20.75 13.77 -6.85
N SER A 152 21.94 13.92 -7.43
CA SER A 152 22.24 15.06 -8.31
C SER A 152 21.34 15.06 -9.55
N PRO A 153 20.72 16.20 -9.92
CA PRO A 153 19.91 16.31 -11.14
C PRO A 153 20.62 15.88 -12.42
N ASP A 154 21.94 16.08 -12.50
CA ASP A 154 22.74 15.73 -13.69
C ASP A 154 22.80 14.23 -13.97
N LEU A 155 22.52 13.41 -12.95
CA LEU A 155 22.51 11.95 -13.05
C LEU A 155 21.10 11.40 -13.35
N ILE A 156 20.08 12.25 -13.46
CA ILE A 156 18.70 11.82 -13.64
C ILE A 156 18.39 11.63 -15.13
N ASP A 157 17.98 10.41 -15.45
CA ASP A 157 17.45 10.03 -16.75
C ASP A 157 15.91 10.03 -16.72
N HIS A 158 15.31 10.76 -17.66
CA HIS A 158 13.87 10.88 -17.88
C HIS A 158 13.38 10.14 -19.13
N SER A 159 14.27 9.43 -19.82
CA SER A 159 13.90 8.69 -21.02
C SER A 159 12.91 7.57 -20.70
N HIS A 160 11.94 7.41 -21.59
CA HIS A 160 10.93 6.37 -21.49
C HIS A 160 11.59 4.99 -21.57
N ILE A 161 11.19 4.09 -20.67
CA ILE A 161 11.62 2.68 -20.67
C ILE A 161 10.44 1.74 -20.66
N GLN A 162 10.71 0.53 -21.11
CA GLN A 162 9.86 -0.62 -20.89
C GLN A 162 10.60 -1.58 -19.96
N HIS A 163 9.90 -2.05 -18.93
CA HIS A 163 10.43 -3.11 -18.07
C HIS A 163 10.49 -4.42 -18.86
N ARG A 164 11.53 -5.24 -18.62
CA ARG A 164 11.66 -6.56 -19.26
C ARG A 164 10.50 -7.50 -18.91
N THR A 165 9.96 -7.36 -17.70
CA THR A 165 8.82 -8.11 -17.18
C THR A 165 7.84 -7.15 -16.52
N HIS A 166 6.58 -7.57 -16.37
CA HIS A 166 5.59 -6.77 -15.63
C HIS A 166 6.10 -6.46 -14.21
N PRO A 167 6.13 -5.19 -13.78
CA PRO A 167 6.60 -4.85 -12.45
C PRO A 167 5.78 -5.52 -11.35
N VAL A 168 6.46 -6.21 -10.44
CA VAL A 168 5.82 -7.00 -9.36
C VAL A 168 5.06 -6.16 -8.34
N ASP A 169 5.31 -4.85 -8.30
CA ASP A 169 4.63 -3.89 -7.44
C ASP A 169 3.37 -3.27 -8.09
N GLN A 170 3.03 -3.70 -9.32
CA GLN A 170 1.83 -3.24 -10.03
C GLN A 170 0.79 -4.36 -10.12
N PRO A 171 -0.52 -4.02 -10.03
CA PRO A 171 -1.58 -5.01 -10.14
C PRO A 171 -1.54 -5.68 -11.52
N LEU A 172 -1.69 -7.00 -11.53
CA LEU A 172 -1.85 -7.80 -12.76
C LEU A 172 -3.30 -7.92 -13.22
N PHE A 173 -4.25 -7.60 -12.33
CA PHE A 173 -5.66 -7.85 -12.54
C PHE A 173 -6.34 -6.70 -13.29
N PHE A 174 -6.48 -6.85 -14.60
CA PHE A 174 -7.02 -5.84 -15.53
C PHE A 174 -6.36 -4.46 -15.34
N PRO A 175 -5.02 -4.37 -15.53
CA PRO A 175 -4.22 -3.21 -15.15
C PRO A 175 -4.63 -1.91 -15.85
N ASN A 176 -5.25 -2.02 -17.03
CA ASN A 176 -5.65 -0.90 -17.86
C ASN A 176 -7.17 -0.67 -17.88
N ARG A 177 -7.93 -1.27 -16.96
CA ARG A 177 -9.41 -1.16 -16.90
C ARG A 177 -9.93 0.28 -16.79
N HIS A 178 -9.12 1.20 -16.27
CA HIS A 178 -9.45 2.63 -16.18
C HIS A 178 -8.62 3.50 -17.15
N HIS A 179 -7.84 2.88 -18.04
CA HIS A 179 -6.92 3.57 -18.96
C HIS A 179 -7.34 3.39 -20.43
N GLY A 180 -8.63 3.19 -20.69
CA GLY A 180 -9.19 3.11 -22.04
C GLY A 180 -9.01 1.77 -22.76
N ASN A 181 -8.53 0.73 -22.08
CA ASN A 181 -8.45 -0.61 -22.66
C ASN A 181 -9.80 -1.35 -22.53
N LEU A 182 -10.44 -1.60 -23.68
CA LEU A 182 -11.76 -2.24 -23.75
C LEU A 182 -11.74 -3.70 -23.29
N GLU A 183 -10.67 -4.44 -23.57
CA GLU A 183 -10.57 -5.85 -23.17
C GLU A 183 -10.43 -5.98 -21.65
N ASP A 184 -9.55 -5.18 -21.05
CA ASP A 184 -9.39 -5.13 -19.59
C ASP A 184 -10.68 -4.69 -18.90
N ALA A 185 -11.39 -3.71 -19.45
CA ALA A 185 -12.67 -3.25 -18.91
C ALA A 185 -13.75 -4.35 -18.97
N LYS A 186 -13.87 -5.06 -20.11
CA LYS A 186 -14.82 -6.18 -20.26
C LYS A 186 -14.47 -7.34 -19.32
N GLY A 187 -13.19 -7.68 -19.22
CA GLY A 187 -12.72 -8.73 -18.33
C GLY A 187 -13.01 -8.40 -16.86
N TYR A 188 -12.76 -7.15 -16.45
CA TYR A 188 -13.08 -6.69 -15.10
C TYR A 188 -14.59 -6.78 -14.79
N LEU A 189 -15.45 -6.33 -15.70
CA LEU A 189 -16.90 -6.44 -15.53
C LEU A 189 -17.39 -7.89 -15.47
N HIS A 190 -16.83 -8.76 -16.32
CA HIS A 190 -17.16 -10.18 -16.30
C HIS A 190 -16.79 -10.82 -14.96
N TRP A 191 -15.62 -10.47 -14.42
CA TRP A 191 -15.22 -10.89 -13.09
C TRP A 191 -16.17 -10.36 -12.01
N GLU A 192 -16.55 -9.08 -12.03
CA GLU A 192 -17.50 -8.51 -11.05
C GLU A 192 -18.84 -9.25 -11.07
N HIS A 193 -19.37 -9.58 -12.26
CA HIS A 193 -20.59 -10.37 -12.40
C HIS A 193 -20.46 -11.80 -11.84
N SER A 194 -19.24 -12.33 -11.77
CA SER A 194 -18.96 -13.66 -11.24
C SER A 194 -18.79 -13.70 -9.71
N LEU A 195 -18.66 -12.56 -9.03
CA LEU A 195 -18.35 -12.49 -7.59
C LEU A 195 -19.40 -13.20 -6.72
N LEU A 196 -20.68 -12.87 -6.85
CA LEU A 196 -21.74 -13.50 -6.04
C LEU A 196 -21.86 -15.01 -6.30
N PRO A 197 -21.88 -15.49 -7.56
CA PRO A 197 -21.80 -16.93 -7.83
C PRO A 197 -20.57 -17.60 -7.19
N THR A 198 -19.40 -16.98 -7.31
CA THR A 198 -18.13 -17.53 -6.78
C THR A 198 -18.18 -17.61 -5.26
N LEU A 199 -18.59 -16.54 -4.59
CA LEU A 199 -18.73 -16.52 -3.12
C LEU A 199 -19.72 -17.58 -2.64
N THR A 200 -20.85 -17.76 -3.35
CA THR A 200 -21.86 -18.77 -3.01
C THR A 200 -21.32 -20.20 -3.13
N GLN A 201 -20.41 -20.45 -4.07
CA GLN A 201 -19.75 -21.75 -4.21
C GLN A 201 -18.76 -22.02 -3.07
N HIS A 202 -18.10 -20.98 -2.55
CA HIS A 202 -17.12 -21.10 -1.47
C HIS A 202 -17.73 -21.14 -0.07
N GLY A 203 -18.96 -20.66 0.10
CA GLY A 203 -19.65 -20.70 1.38
C GLY A 203 -20.91 -19.85 1.40
N GLN A 204 -21.56 -19.79 2.56
CA GLN A 204 -22.69 -18.89 2.75
C GLN A 204 -22.19 -17.44 2.80
N ILE A 205 -22.75 -16.57 1.94
CA ILE A 205 -22.42 -15.14 1.95
C ILE A 205 -22.76 -14.56 3.34
N PRO A 206 -21.77 -14.01 4.08
CA PRO A 206 -21.96 -13.60 5.47
C PRO A 206 -22.69 -12.25 5.59
N TRP A 207 -22.94 -11.56 4.47
CA TRP A 207 -23.52 -10.23 4.44
C TRP A 207 -25.05 -10.27 4.32
N ALA A 208 -25.73 -9.88 5.39
CA ALA A 208 -27.17 -9.78 5.42
C ALA A 208 -27.69 -8.62 4.54
N PRO A 209 -28.81 -8.79 3.82
CA PRO A 209 -29.46 -7.71 3.07
C PRO A 209 -29.82 -6.51 3.95
N ILE A 210 -29.95 -5.33 3.33
CA ILE A 210 -30.27 -4.09 4.05
C ILE A 210 -31.60 -4.12 4.80
N THR A 211 -32.52 -4.97 4.34
CA THR A 211 -33.85 -5.18 4.90
C THR A 211 -33.85 -6.02 6.17
N GLN A 212 -32.72 -6.64 6.52
CA GLN A 212 -32.57 -7.40 7.76
C GLN A 212 -31.84 -6.55 8.81
N THR A 213 -32.40 -6.50 10.01
CA THR A 213 -31.74 -5.87 11.16
C THR A 213 -30.54 -6.75 11.55
N PRO A 214 -29.29 -6.25 11.51
CA PRO A 214 -28.14 -7.03 11.96
C PRO A 214 -28.34 -7.36 13.44
N THR A 215 -28.28 -8.65 13.80
CA THR A 215 -28.61 -9.09 15.17
C THR A 215 -27.61 -8.58 16.19
N GLN A 216 -26.34 -8.38 15.84
CA GLN A 216 -25.30 -7.64 16.57
C GLN A 216 -24.14 -7.33 15.60
N PRO A 217 -23.23 -6.39 15.90
CA PRO A 217 -21.98 -6.25 15.14
C PRO A 217 -21.05 -7.45 15.46
N GLN A 218 -21.33 -8.60 14.86
CA GLN A 218 -20.45 -9.76 14.91
C GLN A 218 -19.70 -9.86 13.59
N SER A 219 -18.39 -10.04 13.68
CA SER A 219 -17.57 -10.18 12.49
C SER A 219 -17.69 -11.60 11.95
N HIS A 220 -18.67 -11.82 11.07
CA HIS A 220 -18.93 -13.13 10.43
C HIS A 220 -17.91 -13.49 9.33
N LEU A 221 -16.95 -12.59 9.04
CA LEU A 221 -15.93 -12.79 8.02
C LEU A 221 -15.02 -13.99 8.32
N THR A 222 -14.63 -14.18 9.59
CA THR A 222 -13.74 -15.30 9.94
C THR A 222 -14.43 -16.65 9.78
N GLU A 223 -15.72 -16.77 10.11
CA GLU A 223 -16.49 -18.00 9.90
C GLU A 223 -16.56 -18.33 8.41
N PHE A 224 -16.80 -17.32 7.56
CA PHE A 224 -16.74 -17.46 6.12
C PHE A 224 -15.36 -17.96 5.67
N TYR A 225 -14.26 -17.26 6.02
CA TYR A 225 -12.91 -17.66 5.63
C TYR A 225 -12.52 -19.07 6.11
N GLN A 226 -12.93 -19.46 7.32
CA GLN A 226 -12.71 -20.83 7.82
C GLN A 226 -13.47 -21.89 7.03
N GLY A 227 -14.63 -21.54 6.44
CA GLY A 227 -15.40 -22.42 5.57
C GLY A 227 -14.77 -22.60 4.19
N VAL A 228 -14.18 -21.55 3.62
CA VAL A 228 -13.54 -21.58 2.30
C VAL A 228 -12.27 -22.47 2.26
N HIS A 229 -11.56 -22.59 3.39
CA HIS A 229 -10.31 -23.33 3.48
C HIS A 229 -10.44 -24.80 3.93
N ARG A 230 -11.66 -25.35 3.99
CA ARG A 230 -11.92 -26.79 4.23
C ARG A 230 -12.25 -27.49 2.93
#